data_AF-A0A2W5T9C7-F1
#
_entry.id   AF-A0A2W5T9C7-F1
#
_cell.length_a   1.000
_cell.length_b   1.000
_cell.length_c   1.000
_cell.angle_alpha   90.00
_cell.angle_beta   90.00
_cell.angle_gamma   90.00
#
_symmetry.space_group_name_H-M   'P 1'
#
loop_
_entity.id
_entity.type
_entity.pdbx_description
1 polymer ?
#
loop_
_entity_poly.entity_id
_entity_poly.type
_entity_poly.pdbx_seq_one_letter_code
_entity_poly.pdbx_strand_id
1 'polypeptide(L)'
;MIKTAAAAALCLWSGAAFAQAQTAQAPAEAAPALVEAAIPDLPPPADCTFTKVFTCEAEKGCAPAAELGTIDLPARFLVHYGRKIIASVSDSGLPHVTEIVSAASAGDNVTLQGTDDQVGWVMQLSRSKPQVTLTTVTNDKVLTAFGTCKPAP
;
A
#
# COMPACT_ATOMS: atom_id res chain seq x y z
N MET A 1 1.66 65.59 -28.23
CA MET A 1 1.63 66.35 -26.95
C MET A 1 1.56 65.27 -25.87
N ILE A 2 2.50 64.98 -24.97
CA ILE A 2 3.56 65.67 -24.21
C ILE A 2 4.66 64.60 -23.96
N LYS A 3 5.85 64.65 -24.60
CA LYS A 3 7.20 64.99 -24.08
C LYS A 3 7.53 64.75 -22.58
N THR A 4 8.74 64.19 -22.40
CA THR A 4 9.70 64.26 -21.24
C THR A 4 9.36 63.45 -19.98
N ALA A 5 10.29 62.79 -19.27
CA ALA A 5 11.76 62.67 -19.33
C ALA A 5 12.26 61.43 -18.55
N ALA A 6 13.53 61.10 -18.78
CA ALA A 6 14.34 60.03 -18.20
C ALA A 6 14.63 60.16 -16.70
N ALA A 7 14.95 59.03 -16.05
CA ALA A 7 16.02 58.95 -15.06
C ALA A 7 16.52 57.51 -14.95
N ALA A 8 17.79 57.32 -15.30
CA ALA A 8 18.55 56.11 -15.10
C ALA A 8 19.00 55.99 -13.63
N ALA A 9 19.05 54.77 -13.11
CA ALA A 9 19.89 54.43 -11.97
C ALA A 9 20.33 52.97 -12.09
N LEU A 10 21.52 52.78 -12.67
CA LEU A 10 22.30 51.57 -12.49
C LEU A 10 22.65 51.43 -11.00
N CYS A 11 22.26 50.32 -10.39
CA CYS A 11 22.95 49.80 -9.22
C CYS A 11 23.42 48.38 -9.55
N LEU A 12 24.64 48.32 -10.09
CA LEU A 12 25.51 47.13 -10.06
C LEU A 12 25.88 46.87 -8.61
N TRP A 13 25.29 45.85 -7.99
CA TRP A 13 25.75 45.31 -6.72
C TRP A 13 26.12 43.85 -6.92
N SER A 14 27.39 43.64 -7.23
CA SER A 14 28.09 42.36 -7.12
C SER A 14 28.21 42.00 -5.64
N GLY A 15 27.17 41.36 -5.09
CA GLY A 15 27.23 40.73 -3.77
C GLY A 15 27.77 39.31 -3.90
N ALA A 16 29.05 39.13 -3.58
CA ALA A 16 29.61 37.79 -3.34
C ALA A 16 28.89 37.19 -2.12
N ALA A 17 27.89 36.34 -2.38
CA ALA A 17 27.27 35.52 -1.36
C ALA A 17 28.30 34.49 -0.90
N PHE A 18 28.95 34.76 0.23
CA PHE A 18 29.60 33.72 1.01
C PHE A 18 28.50 32.75 1.46
N ALA A 19 28.37 31.64 0.73
CA ALA A 19 27.62 30.48 1.18
C ALA A 19 28.35 29.95 2.43
N GLN A 20 27.94 30.45 3.61
CA GLN A 20 28.22 29.75 4.84
C GLN A 20 27.46 28.44 4.74
N ALA A 21 28.18 27.37 4.43
CA ALA A 21 27.73 26.02 4.68
C ALA A 21 27.54 25.88 6.19
N GLN A 22 26.37 26.29 6.68
CA GLN A 22 25.90 25.91 7.99
C GLN A 22 25.66 24.41 7.89
N THR A 23 26.64 23.63 8.34
CA THR A 23 26.40 22.30 8.87
C THR A 23 25.50 22.46 10.08
N ALA A 24 24.20 22.67 9.83
CA ALA A 24 23.16 22.39 10.79
C ALA A 24 23.15 20.88 10.98
N GLN A 25 24.01 20.39 11.87
CA GLN A 25 23.81 19.11 12.51
C GLN A 25 22.55 19.27 13.36
N ALA A 26 21.40 19.06 12.72
CA ALA A 26 20.19 18.74 13.45
C ALA A 26 20.54 17.57 14.38
N PRO A 27 20.10 17.60 15.65
CA PRO A 27 20.18 16.42 16.49
C PRO A 27 19.53 15.30 15.69
N ALA A 28 20.23 14.18 15.52
CA ALA A 28 19.61 12.95 15.05
C ALA A 28 18.58 12.58 16.12
N GLU A 29 17.37 13.12 15.96
CA GLU A 29 16.19 12.67 16.66
C GLU A 29 16.08 11.21 16.24
N ALA A 30 16.45 10.32 17.17
CA ALA A 30 16.43 8.90 16.94
C ALA A 30 15.01 8.59 16.48
N ALA A 31 14.86 8.27 15.19
CA ALA A 31 13.59 7.82 14.65
C ALA A 31 13.12 6.71 15.61
N PRO A 32 11.91 6.83 16.19
CA PRO A 32 11.43 5.81 17.10
C PRO A 32 11.54 4.50 16.35
N ALA A 33 12.38 3.59 16.87
CA ALA A 33 12.43 2.24 16.37
C ALA A 33 10.98 1.76 16.43
N LEU A 34 10.37 1.53 15.27
CA LEU A 34 9.10 0.84 15.19
C LEU A 34 9.38 -0.52 15.83
N VAL A 35 9.04 -0.62 17.11
CA VAL A 35 9.02 -1.89 17.81
C VAL A 35 8.04 -2.69 17.00
N GLU A 36 8.57 -3.61 16.20
CA GLU A 36 7.77 -4.59 15.51
C GLU A 36 7.02 -5.32 16.61
N ALA A 37 5.77 -4.92 16.83
CA ALA A 37 4.94 -5.50 17.86
C ALA A 37 4.82 -6.96 17.45
N ALA A 38 5.58 -7.82 18.14
CA ALA A 38 5.44 -9.25 18.03
C ALA A 38 3.97 -9.52 18.27
N ILE A 39 3.22 -9.86 17.22
CA ILE A 39 1.79 -10.14 17.34
C ILE A 39 1.72 -11.37 18.23
N PRO A 40 1.29 -11.25 19.50
CA PRO A 40 1.18 -12.41 20.36
C PRO A 40 0.12 -13.31 19.71
N ASP A 41 0.44 -14.59 19.58
CA ASP A 41 -0.42 -15.59 18.94
C ASP A 41 -0.82 -15.26 17.49
N LEU A 42 0.16 -15.35 16.58
CA LEU A 42 -0.13 -15.37 15.15
C LEU A 42 -1.09 -16.54 14.85
N PRO A 43 -2.21 -16.29 14.15
CA PRO A 43 -3.13 -17.35 13.79
C PRO A 43 -2.45 -18.39 12.88
N PRO A 44 -2.97 -19.63 12.84
CA PRO A 44 -2.53 -20.61 11.86
C PRO A 44 -2.74 -20.05 10.43
N PRO A 45 -2.01 -20.57 9.43
CA PRO A 45 -2.20 -20.15 8.05
C PRO A 45 -3.67 -20.26 7.63
N ALA A 46 -4.12 -19.35 6.77
CA ALA A 46 -5.50 -19.28 6.32
C ALA A 46 -5.60 -19.48 4.80
N ASP A 47 -6.54 -20.31 4.37
CA ASP A 47 -6.93 -20.50 2.97
C ASP A 47 -8.15 -19.63 2.68
N CYS A 48 -7.93 -18.58 1.91
CA CYS A 48 -8.89 -17.56 1.57
C CYS A 48 -9.36 -17.72 0.12
N THR A 49 -10.64 -17.52 -0.13
CA THR A 49 -11.26 -17.56 -1.46
C THR A 49 -12.06 -16.29 -1.70
N PHE A 50 -11.65 -15.51 -2.68
CA PHE A 50 -12.36 -14.31 -3.14
C PHE A 50 -13.33 -14.70 -4.25
N THR A 51 -14.59 -14.25 -4.14
CA THR A 51 -15.66 -14.61 -5.06
C THR A 51 -16.35 -13.40 -5.69
N LYS A 52 -16.07 -12.20 -5.18
CA LYS A 52 -16.62 -10.95 -5.68
C LYS A 52 -15.50 -9.93 -5.76
N VAL A 53 -15.39 -9.26 -6.90
CA VAL A 53 -14.42 -8.20 -7.12
C VAL A 53 -15.13 -7.00 -7.73
N PHE A 54 -14.73 -5.81 -7.29
CA PHE A 54 -15.09 -4.54 -7.91
C PHE A 54 -13.82 -3.81 -8.28
N THR A 55 -13.77 -3.26 -9.49
CA THR A 55 -12.71 -2.35 -9.93
C THR A 55 -13.29 -0.95 -10.07
N CYS A 56 -12.61 0.01 -9.46
CA CYS A 56 -12.96 1.43 -9.46
C CYS A 56 -11.92 2.22 -10.26
N GLU A 57 -12.37 2.97 -11.25
CA GLU A 57 -11.57 3.92 -12.01
C GLU A 57 -12.22 5.31 -11.89
N ALA A 58 -11.42 6.39 -11.80
CA ALA A 58 -11.92 7.74 -11.53
C ALA A 58 -13.05 8.19 -12.48
N GLU A 59 -12.90 7.91 -13.78
CA GLU A 59 -13.85 8.33 -14.82
C GLU A 59 -15.00 7.34 -15.06
N LYS A 60 -14.85 6.08 -14.64
CA LYS A 60 -15.83 5.01 -14.93
C LYS A 60 -16.61 4.56 -13.70
N GLY A 61 -16.23 5.04 -12.51
CA GLY A 61 -16.78 4.56 -11.25
C GLY A 61 -16.36 3.12 -10.96
N CYS A 62 -17.14 2.46 -10.10
CA CYS A 62 -16.88 1.08 -9.68
C CYS A 62 -17.80 0.09 -10.41
N ALA A 63 -17.22 -0.96 -10.99
CA ALA A 63 -17.95 -2.03 -11.65
C ALA A 63 -17.47 -3.41 -11.18
N PRO A 64 -18.33 -4.44 -11.20
CA PRO A 64 -17.89 -5.82 -10.96
C PRO A 64 -16.79 -6.24 -11.95
N ALA A 65 -15.85 -7.06 -11.49
CA ALA A 65 -14.84 -7.68 -12.33
C ALA A 65 -14.87 -9.21 -12.20
N ALA A 66 -14.49 -9.92 -13.27
CA ALA A 66 -14.38 -11.37 -13.28
C ALA A 66 -13.03 -11.88 -12.73
N GLU A 67 -12.06 -10.98 -12.58
CA GLU A 67 -10.67 -11.27 -12.24
C GLU A 67 -10.20 -10.39 -11.07
N LEU A 68 -9.28 -10.92 -10.28
CA LEU A 68 -8.49 -10.21 -9.27
C LEU A 68 -7.07 -10.01 -9.82
N GLY A 69 -6.85 -8.89 -10.51
CA GLY A 69 -5.60 -8.66 -11.23
C GLY A 69 -5.53 -9.56 -12.47
N THR A 70 -4.74 -10.64 -12.39
CA THR A 70 -4.59 -11.66 -13.44
C THR A 70 -4.99 -13.06 -12.92
N ILE A 71 -5.94 -13.09 -11.99
CA ILE A 71 -6.41 -14.32 -11.35
C ILE A 71 -7.92 -14.39 -11.52
N ASP A 72 -8.40 -15.39 -12.23
CA ASP A 72 -9.83 -15.66 -12.39
C ASP A 72 -10.52 -15.91 -11.05
N LEU A 73 -11.78 -15.47 -10.95
CA LEU A 73 -12.62 -15.82 -9.81
C LEU A 73 -13.20 -17.24 -9.96
N PRO A 74 -13.27 -18.03 -8.86
CA PRO A 74 -12.88 -17.67 -7.50
C PRO A 74 -11.37 -17.74 -7.25
N ALA A 75 -10.79 -16.64 -6.78
CA ALA A 75 -9.34 -16.53 -6.58
C ALA A 75 -8.93 -17.04 -5.19
N ARG A 76 -7.96 -17.96 -5.14
CA ARG A 76 -7.50 -18.60 -3.88
C ARG A 76 -6.16 -18.05 -3.40
N PHE A 77 -6.10 -17.73 -2.12
CA PHE A 77 -4.97 -17.10 -1.46
C PHE A 77 -4.63 -17.85 -0.17
N LEU A 78 -3.38 -18.25 0.02
CA LEU A 78 -2.85 -18.78 1.27
C LEU A 78 -2.14 -17.66 2.03
N VAL A 79 -2.67 -17.30 3.19
CA VAL A 79 -2.06 -16.31 4.09
C VAL A 79 -1.26 -17.04 5.16
N HIS A 80 0.05 -16.82 5.18
CA HIS A 80 0.95 -17.42 6.17
C HIS A 80 1.53 -16.36 7.09
N TYR A 81 0.85 -16.13 8.23
CA TYR A 81 1.20 -15.10 9.20
C TYR A 81 2.62 -15.26 9.77
N GLY A 82 3.01 -16.47 10.16
CA GLY A 82 4.35 -16.74 10.71
C GLY A 82 5.52 -16.51 9.74
N ARG A 83 5.28 -16.64 8.44
CA ARG A 83 6.27 -16.39 7.39
C ARG A 83 6.11 -15.02 6.75
N LYS A 84 5.10 -14.25 7.17
CA LYS A 84 4.72 -12.96 6.59
C LYS A 84 4.60 -13.01 5.06
N ILE A 85 3.89 -14.00 4.53
CA ILE A 85 3.65 -14.09 3.08
C ILE A 85 2.19 -14.36 2.76
N ILE A 86 1.79 -13.94 1.57
CA ILE A 86 0.54 -14.32 0.93
C ILE A 86 0.91 -14.98 -0.40
N ALA A 87 0.41 -16.19 -0.63
CA ALA A 87 0.62 -16.94 -1.86
C ALA A 87 -0.68 -17.12 -2.62
N SER A 88 -0.66 -16.98 -3.93
CA SER A 88 -1.77 -17.29 -4.83
C SER A 88 -1.24 -18.05 -6.06
N VAL A 89 -2.15 -18.53 -6.89
CA VAL A 89 -1.81 -19.14 -8.19
C VAL A 89 -2.50 -18.33 -9.26
N SER A 90 -1.71 -17.86 -10.22
CA SER A 90 -2.20 -17.13 -11.40
C SER A 90 -2.85 -18.08 -12.41
N ASP A 91 -3.52 -17.52 -13.42
CA ASP A 91 -4.17 -18.31 -14.47
C ASP A 91 -3.16 -19.11 -15.32
N SER A 92 -1.88 -18.71 -15.34
CA SER A 92 -0.81 -19.48 -15.97
C SER A 92 -0.35 -20.69 -15.13
N GLY A 93 -0.96 -20.91 -13.96
CA GLY A 93 -0.58 -21.96 -13.01
C GLY A 93 0.71 -21.66 -12.23
N LEU A 94 1.30 -20.46 -12.42
CA LEU A 94 2.52 -20.09 -11.72
C LEU A 94 2.20 -19.53 -10.33
N PRO A 95 2.95 -19.94 -9.29
CA PRO A 95 2.77 -19.40 -7.96
C PRO A 95 3.19 -17.94 -7.95
N HIS A 96 2.39 -17.14 -7.27
CA HIS A 96 2.65 -15.74 -7.00
C HIS A 96 2.74 -15.56 -5.49
N VAL A 97 3.77 -14.86 -5.01
CA VAL A 97 4.01 -14.69 -3.56
C VAL A 97 4.36 -13.24 -3.28
N THR A 98 3.62 -12.60 -2.39
CA THR A 98 3.90 -11.26 -1.87
C THR A 98 4.21 -11.30 -0.38
N GLU A 99 5.08 -10.41 0.08
CA GLU A 99 5.42 -10.26 1.50
C GLU A 99 4.39 -9.39 2.24
N ILE A 100 4.05 -9.79 3.46
CA ILE A 100 3.29 -8.98 4.42
C ILE A 100 4.27 -8.05 5.15
N VAL A 101 4.35 -6.80 4.69
CA VAL A 101 5.23 -5.77 5.26
C VAL A 101 4.79 -5.38 6.67
N SER A 102 3.49 -5.28 6.90
CA SER A 102 2.95 -4.98 8.23
C SER A 102 1.69 -5.75 8.53
N ALA A 103 1.51 -6.05 9.81
CA ALA A 103 0.30 -6.66 10.32
C ALA A 103 -0.09 -5.95 11.63
N ALA A 104 -1.35 -5.55 11.70
CA ALA A 104 -1.94 -4.91 12.87
C ALA A 104 -3.20 -5.66 13.27
N SER A 105 -3.49 -5.68 14.57
CA SER A 105 -4.72 -6.29 15.07
C SER A 105 -5.41 -5.39 16.08
N ALA A 106 -6.74 -5.30 15.96
CA ALA A 106 -7.58 -4.53 16.87
C ALA A 106 -8.89 -5.30 17.07
N GLY A 107 -9.07 -5.85 18.27
CA GLY A 107 -10.20 -6.71 18.59
C GLY A 107 -10.28 -7.92 17.67
N ASP A 108 -11.41 -8.06 16.97
CA ASP A 108 -11.67 -9.15 16.03
C ASP A 108 -11.00 -8.96 14.66
N ASN A 109 -10.43 -7.79 14.39
CA ASN A 109 -9.87 -7.49 13.07
C ASN A 109 -8.36 -7.71 13.03
N VAL A 110 -7.91 -8.29 11.91
CA VAL A 110 -6.50 -8.35 11.50
C VAL A 110 -6.39 -7.60 10.19
N THR A 111 -5.48 -6.64 10.13
CA THR A 111 -5.15 -5.90 8.91
C THR A 111 -3.72 -6.23 8.52
N LEU A 112 -3.55 -6.77 7.32
CA LEU A 112 -2.28 -7.08 6.70
C LEU A 112 -2.06 -6.08 5.58
N GLN A 113 -0.83 -5.62 5.39
CA GLN A 113 -0.50 -4.66 4.34
C GLN A 113 0.84 -5.00 3.72
N GLY A 114 0.98 -4.67 2.45
CA GLY A 114 2.22 -4.84 1.72
C GLY A 114 2.18 -4.18 0.37
N THR A 115 3.22 -4.44 -0.40
CA THR A 115 3.37 -3.98 -1.77
C THR A 115 3.88 -5.14 -2.60
N ASP A 116 3.41 -5.19 -3.83
CA ASP A 116 3.90 -6.11 -4.84
C ASP A 116 4.17 -5.32 -6.12
N ASP A 117 5.45 -5.17 -6.46
CA ASP A 117 5.94 -4.21 -7.45
C ASP A 117 5.34 -2.79 -7.23
N GLN A 118 4.53 -2.28 -8.17
CA GLN A 118 3.87 -0.97 -8.09
C GLN A 118 2.47 -1.01 -7.48
N VAL A 119 2.03 -2.17 -6.98
CA VAL A 119 0.69 -2.38 -6.43
C VAL A 119 0.76 -2.38 -4.91
N GLY A 120 0.16 -1.37 -4.29
CA GLY A 120 -0.08 -1.37 -2.85
C GLY A 120 -1.31 -2.22 -2.52
N TRP A 121 -1.27 -2.97 -1.43
CA TRP A 121 -2.42 -3.77 -1.03
C TRP A 121 -2.64 -3.80 0.49
N VAL A 122 -3.90 -3.96 0.88
CA VAL A 122 -4.36 -4.13 2.25
C VAL A 122 -5.37 -5.27 2.29
N MET A 123 -5.16 -6.24 3.17
CA MET A 123 -6.09 -7.33 3.44
C MET A 123 -6.60 -7.22 4.87
N GLN A 124 -7.92 -7.27 5.03
CA GLN A 124 -8.59 -7.24 6.32
C GLN A 124 -9.35 -8.54 6.55
N LEU A 125 -9.13 -9.14 7.71
CA LEU A 125 -9.71 -10.42 8.10
C LEU A 125 -10.39 -10.30 9.46
N SER A 126 -11.44 -11.07 9.68
CA SER A 126 -12.01 -11.31 11.00
C SER A 126 -11.39 -12.56 11.63
N ARG A 127 -11.12 -12.52 12.94
CA ARG A 127 -10.63 -13.69 13.71
C ARG A 127 -11.77 -14.67 14.03
N SER A 128 -12.98 -14.15 14.25
CA SER A 128 -14.15 -14.93 14.70
C SER A 128 -15.11 -15.29 13.57
N LYS A 129 -15.02 -14.62 12.41
CA LYS A 129 -15.90 -14.83 11.27
C LYS A 129 -15.09 -15.12 10.02
N PRO A 130 -15.67 -15.82 9.04
CA PRO A 130 -14.92 -16.22 7.86
C PRO A 130 -14.66 -15.06 6.89
N GLN A 131 -15.10 -13.82 7.12
CA GLN A 131 -14.99 -12.77 6.09
C GLN A 131 -13.56 -12.27 5.90
N VAL A 132 -13.21 -12.02 4.64
CA VAL A 132 -12.00 -11.32 4.23
C VAL A 132 -12.31 -10.28 3.17
N THR A 133 -11.63 -9.14 3.25
CA THR A 133 -11.61 -8.11 2.22
C THR A 133 -10.17 -7.86 1.81
N LEU A 134 -9.91 -7.77 0.51
CA LEU A 134 -8.63 -7.37 -0.05
C LEU A 134 -8.86 -6.10 -0.87
N THR A 135 -8.06 -5.07 -0.64
CA THR A 135 -8.03 -3.88 -1.49
C THR A 135 -6.64 -3.76 -2.09
N THR A 136 -6.56 -3.57 -3.40
CA THR A 136 -5.33 -3.22 -4.10
C THR A 136 -5.47 -1.84 -4.72
N VAL A 137 -4.36 -1.12 -4.79
CA VAL A 137 -4.29 0.24 -5.30
C VAL A 137 -3.12 0.33 -6.27
N THR A 138 -3.41 0.91 -7.43
CA THR A 138 -2.46 1.24 -8.48
C THR A 138 -2.61 2.71 -8.85
N ASN A 139 -1.88 3.19 -9.85
CA ASN A 139 -1.92 4.60 -10.25
C ASN A 139 -3.30 5.06 -10.75
N ASP A 140 -4.04 4.21 -11.43
CA ASP A 140 -5.30 4.55 -12.10
C ASP A 140 -6.51 3.72 -11.61
N LYS A 141 -6.28 2.67 -10.82
CA LYS A 141 -7.34 1.76 -10.37
C LYS A 141 -7.23 1.39 -8.90
N VAL A 142 -8.39 1.24 -8.27
CA VAL A 142 -8.56 0.56 -6.99
C VAL A 142 -9.39 -0.69 -7.23
N LEU A 143 -8.97 -1.82 -6.69
CA LEU A 143 -9.74 -3.06 -6.75
C LEU A 143 -10.06 -3.48 -5.33
N THR A 144 -11.33 -3.81 -5.06
CA THR A 144 -11.75 -4.41 -3.79
C THR A 144 -12.37 -5.78 -4.05
N ALA A 145 -11.82 -6.79 -3.39
CA ALA A 145 -12.27 -8.16 -3.42
C ALA A 145 -12.87 -8.57 -2.08
N PHE A 146 -13.94 -9.35 -2.12
CA PHE A 146 -14.63 -9.90 -0.96
C PHE A 146 -14.65 -11.42 -1.04
N GLY A 147 -14.41 -12.05 0.10
CA GLY A 147 -14.25 -13.49 0.16
C GLY A 147 -14.47 -14.06 1.54
N THR A 148 -14.08 -15.32 1.66
CA THR A 148 -14.03 -16.02 2.94
C THR A 148 -12.69 -16.69 3.18
N CYS A 149 -12.30 -16.86 4.44
CA CYS A 149 -11.14 -17.63 4.87
C CYS A 149 -11.54 -18.77 5.80
N LYS A 150 -10.77 -19.85 5.75
CA LYS A 150 -10.80 -20.98 6.68
C LYS A 150 -9.37 -21.31 7.10
N PRO A 151 -9.15 -22.07 8.19
CA PRO A 151 -7.84 -22.63 8.47
C PRO A 151 -7.31 -23.39 7.25
N ALA A 152 -6.04 -23.16 6.91
CA ALA A 152 -5.38 -23.91 5.85
C ALA A 152 -5.21 -25.39 6.29
N PRO A 153 -5.28 -26.35 5.35
CA PRO A 153 -5.06 -27.77 5.63
C PRO A 153 -3.63 -28.11 6.05
#